data_AF-A0A2G2G5R9-F1
#
_entry.id   AF-A0A2G2G5R9-F1
#
_cell.length_a   1.000
_cell.length_b   1.000
_cell.length_c   1.000
_cell.angle_alpha   90.00
_cell.angle_beta   90.00
_cell.angle_gamma   90.00
#
_symmetry.space_group_name_H-M   'P 1'
#
loop_
_entity.id
_entity.type
_entity.pdbx_description
1 polymer ?
#
loop_
_entity_poly.entity_id
_entity_poly.type
_entity_poly.pdbx_seq_one_letter_code
_entity_poly.pdbx_strand_id
1 'polypeptide(L)'
;MILSLAILLVAVSSPVGRLTDACMAEGEARANCVCYADFIKDHTSDRELGALATLATPQNHENLENAFRALMKAGLTPAEIFDIGLRADKLTDTATKACAGK
;
A
#
# COMPACT_ATOMS: atom_id res chain seq x y z
N MET A 1 15.47 -35.10 -22.53
CA MET A 1 15.56 -33.68 -22.15
C MET A 1 14.16 -33.20 -21.81
N ILE A 2 13.80 -33.20 -20.53
CA ILE A 2 12.50 -32.67 -20.07
C ILE A 2 12.78 -31.26 -19.59
N LEU A 3 12.29 -30.30 -20.35
CA LEU A 3 12.43 -28.87 -20.14
C LEU A 3 11.51 -28.50 -18.96
N SER A 4 12.04 -28.57 -17.74
CA SER A 4 11.35 -28.12 -16.53
C SER A 4 11.21 -26.60 -16.57
N LEU A 5 10.11 -26.12 -17.15
CA LEU A 5 9.65 -24.75 -17.07
C LEU A 5 9.19 -24.49 -15.63
N ALA A 6 10.15 -24.25 -14.74
CA ALA A 6 9.88 -23.67 -13.43
C ALA A 6 9.39 -22.24 -13.67
N ILE A 7 8.08 -22.10 -13.84
CA ILE A 7 7.38 -20.82 -13.79
C ILE A 7 7.65 -20.28 -12.39
N LEU A 8 8.65 -19.40 -12.27
CA LEU A 8 8.79 -18.51 -11.13
C LEU A 8 7.51 -17.68 -11.09
N LEU A 9 6.53 -18.15 -10.32
CA LEU A 9 5.48 -17.33 -9.76
C LEU A 9 6.18 -16.33 -8.84
N VAL A 10 6.65 -15.23 -9.41
CA VAL A 10 6.97 -14.02 -8.65
C VAL A 10 5.64 -13.62 -8.04
N ALA A 11 5.41 -14.03 -6.79
CA ALA A 11 4.21 -13.69 -6.04
C ALA A 11 4.17 -12.16 -5.96
N VAL A 12 3.34 -11.55 -6.81
CA VAL A 12 3.07 -10.12 -6.74
C VAL A 12 2.48 -9.91 -5.35
N SER A 13 3.20 -9.20 -4.48
CA SER A 13 2.75 -8.91 -3.14
C SER A 13 1.42 -8.17 -3.22
N SER A 14 0.41 -8.70 -2.51
CA SER A 14 -0.91 -8.09 -2.47
C SER A 14 -0.82 -6.65 -1.94
N PRO A 15 -1.81 -5.78 -2.22
CA PRO A 15 -1.82 -4.43 -1.64
C PRO A 15 -1.64 -4.41 -0.12
N VAL A 16 -2.28 -5.33 0.60
CA VAL A 16 -2.10 -5.52 2.06
C VAL A 16 -0.65 -5.88 2.38
N GLY A 17 -0.07 -6.85 1.66
CA GLY A 17 1.32 -7.24 1.86
C GLY A 17 2.30 -6.08 1.64
N ARG A 18 2.10 -5.29 0.58
CA ARG A 18 2.92 -4.10 0.31
C ARG A 18 2.82 -3.05 1.41
N LEU A 19 1.62 -2.83 1.98
CA LEU A 19 1.45 -1.92 3.11
C LEU A 19 2.11 -2.46 4.38
N THR A 20 1.98 -3.75 4.66
CA THR A 20 2.67 -4.39 5.79
C THR A 20 4.19 -4.28 5.66
N ASP A 21 4.73 -4.56 4.47
CA ASP A 21 6.17 -4.49 4.20
C ASP A 21 6.69 -3.05 4.31
N ALA A 22 5.94 -2.06 3.81
CA ALA A 22 6.30 -0.65 3.93
C ALA A 22 6.33 -0.19 5.40
N CYS A 23 5.30 -0.52 6.18
CA CYS A 23 5.26 -0.22 7.61
C CYS A 23 6.43 -0.86 8.37
N MET A 24 6.77 -2.12 8.06
CA MET A 24 7.91 -2.79 8.68
C MET A 24 9.25 -2.13 8.29
N ALA A 25 9.36 -1.62 7.05
CA ALA A 25 10.55 -0.91 6.61
C ALA A 25 10.75 0.43 7.35
N GLU A 26 9.68 1.02 7.90
CA GLU A 26 9.74 2.19 8.78
C GLU A 26 10.15 1.87 10.22
N GLY A 27 10.31 0.57 10.56
CA GLY A 27 10.81 0.10 11.85
C GLY A 27 9.73 -0.39 12.82
N GLU A 28 8.47 -0.46 12.39
CA GLU A 28 7.36 -0.92 13.21
C GLU A 28 7.33 -2.45 13.37
N ALA A 29 6.72 -2.90 14.48
CA ALA A 29 6.55 -4.32 14.74
C ALA A 29 5.59 -4.96 13.72
N ARG A 30 5.88 -6.19 13.28
CA ARG A 30 5.05 -6.90 12.30
C ARG A 30 3.56 -6.98 12.70
N ALA A 31 3.27 -7.17 13.99
CA ALA A 31 1.90 -7.25 14.49
C ALA A 31 1.14 -5.93 14.27
N ASN A 32 1.77 -4.78 14.57
CA ASN A 32 1.23 -3.45 14.26
C ASN A 32 0.98 -3.30 12.76
N CYS A 33 1.95 -3.69 11.92
CA CYS A 33 1.87 -3.50 10.47
C CYS A 33 0.83 -4.38 9.77
N VAL A 34 0.61 -5.60 10.27
CA VAL A 34 -0.48 -6.46 9.79
C VAL A 34 -1.83 -5.87 10.20
N CYS A 35 -1.98 -5.47 11.47
CA CYS A 35 -3.20 -4.80 11.94
C CYS A 35 -3.51 -3.55 11.12
N TYR A 36 -2.51 -2.70 10.87
CA TYR A 36 -2.63 -1.48 10.09
C TYR A 36 -3.09 -1.74 8.65
N ALA A 37 -2.46 -2.70 7.97
CA ALA A 37 -2.79 -3.01 6.58
C ALA A 37 -4.18 -3.65 6.45
N ASP A 38 -4.57 -4.52 7.39
CA ASP A 38 -5.91 -5.10 7.45
C ASP A 38 -6.97 -4.04 7.78
N PHE A 39 -6.67 -3.12 8.72
CA PHE A 39 -7.56 -2.00 9.03
C PHE A 39 -7.82 -1.14 7.78
N ILE A 40 -6.78 -0.78 7.03
CA ILE A 40 -6.95 -0.01 5.79
C ILE A 40 -7.82 -0.78 4.79
N LYS A 41 -7.56 -2.07 4.61
CA LYS A 41 -8.37 -2.91 3.71
C LYS A 41 -9.84 -2.94 4.11
N ASP A 42 -10.15 -3.04 5.40
CA ASP A 42 -11.52 -3.11 5.89
C ASP A 42 -12.26 -1.75 5.84
N HIS A 43 -11.51 -0.65 5.72
CA HIS A 43 -12.04 0.72 5.72
C HIS A 43 -11.86 1.47 4.39
N THR A 44 -11.43 0.80 3.32
CA THR A 44 -11.25 1.39 1.99
C THR A 44 -11.79 0.48 0.89
N SER A 45 -11.96 1.05 -0.31
CA SER A 45 -12.23 0.24 -1.51
C SER A 45 -10.96 -0.45 -2.01
N ASP A 46 -11.07 -1.55 -2.76
CA ASP A 46 -9.92 -2.21 -3.41
C ASP A 46 -9.07 -1.24 -4.26
N ARG A 47 -9.74 -0.26 -4.88
CA ARG A 47 -9.10 0.78 -5.70
C ARG A 47 -8.28 1.74 -4.86
N GLU A 48 -8.82 2.17 -3.72
CA GLU A 48 -8.11 3.04 -2.76
C GLU A 48 -7.00 2.29 -2.03
N LEU A 49 -7.24 1.05 -1.61
CA LEU A 49 -6.22 0.15 -1.06
C LEU A 49 -5.05 -0.03 -2.04
N GLY A 50 -5.33 -0.24 -3.33
CA GLY A 50 -4.32 -0.32 -4.37
C GLY A 50 -3.52 0.98 -4.56
N ALA A 51 -4.19 2.13 -4.43
CA ALA A 51 -3.56 3.44 -4.51
C ALA A 51 -2.63 3.69 -3.32
N LEU A 52 -3.11 3.44 -2.09
CA LEU A 52 -2.31 3.58 -0.87
C LEU A 52 -1.10 2.64 -0.88
N ALA A 53 -1.28 1.39 -1.29
CA ALA A 53 -0.17 0.43 -1.45
C ALA A 53 0.82 0.85 -2.54
N THR A 54 0.36 1.55 -3.59
CA THR A 54 1.26 2.12 -4.60
C THR A 54 2.05 3.26 -4.01
N LEU A 55 1.41 4.19 -3.29
CA LEU A 55 2.08 5.29 -2.64
C LEU A 55 3.14 4.81 -1.64
N ALA A 56 2.83 3.79 -0.84
CA ALA A 56 3.73 3.21 0.16
C ALA A 56 5.01 2.54 -0.41
N THR A 57 5.12 2.42 -1.73
CA THR A 57 6.30 1.81 -2.35
C THR A 57 7.47 2.81 -2.30
N PRO A 58 8.69 2.44 -1.83
CA PRO A 58 9.76 3.41 -1.55
C PRO A 58 10.12 4.34 -2.71
N GLN A 59 10.07 3.86 -3.96
CA GLN A 59 10.39 4.67 -5.15
C GLN A 59 9.41 5.84 -5.36
N ASN A 60 8.20 5.73 -4.81
CA ASN A 60 7.18 6.76 -4.89
C ASN A 60 7.30 7.79 -3.74
N HIS A 61 8.08 7.49 -2.70
CA HIS A 61 8.35 8.43 -1.60
C HIS A 61 9.40 9.48 -1.95
N GLU A 62 10.22 9.23 -2.98
CA GLU A 62 11.34 10.11 -3.35
C GLU A 62 10.88 11.51 -3.81
N ASN A 63 9.78 11.59 -4.57
CA ASN A 63 9.16 12.86 -4.92
C ASN A 63 7.68 12.70 -5.29
N LEU A 64 6.93 13.79 -5.16
CA LEU A 64 5.49 13.84 -5.41
C LEU A 64 5.13 13.52 -6.88
N GLU A 65 5.99 13.89 -7.83
CA GLU A 65 5.74 13.64 -9.25
C GLU A 65 5.75 12.14 -9.58
N ASN A 66 6.67 11.38 -9.00
CA ASN A 66 6.79 9.93 -9.14
C ASN A 66 5.55 9.25 -8.58
N ALA A 67 5.14 9.62 -7.37
CA ALA A 67 3.89 9.15 -6.77
C ALA A 67 2.68 9.42 -7.67
N PHE A 68 2.55 10.63 -8.18
CA PHE A 68 1.43 11.01 -9.04
C PHE A 68 1.43 10.23 -10.37
N ARG A 69 2.60 10.10 -11.01
CA ARG A 69 2.77 9.28 -12.23
C ARG A 69 2.44 7.81 -11.98
N ALA A 70 2.85 7.26 -10.84
CA ALA A 70 2.55 5.87 -10.48
C ALA A 70 1.04 5.65 -10.29
N LEU A 71 0.35 6.56 -9.63
CA LEU A 71 -1.11 6.49 -9.45
C LEU A 71 -1.87 6.65 -10.78
N MET A 72 -1.46 7.58 -11.64
CA MET A 72 -2.05 7.69 -12.98
C MET A 72 -1.81 6.43 -13.82
N LYS A 73 -0.62 5.83 -13.72
CA LYS A 73 -0.31 4.56 -14.39
C LYS A 73 -1.14 3.39 -13.84
N ALA A 74 -1.55 3.46 -12.58
CA ALA A 74 -2.51 2.54 -11.96
C ALA A 74 -3.97 2.84 -12.38
N GLY A 75 -4.20 3.82 -13.26
CA GLY A 75 -5.50 4.15 -13.82
C GLY A 75 -6.34 5.09 -12.96
N LEU A 76 -5.75 5.75 -11.96
CA LEU A 76 -6.44 6.79 -11.20
C LEU A 76 -6.45 8.12 -11.97
N THR A 77 -7.58 8.81 -11.89
CA THR A 77 -7.71 10.19 -12.36
C THR A 77 -7.14 11.17 -11.34
N PRO A 78 -6.74 12.39 -11.75
CA PRO A 78 -6.29 13.42 -10.82
C PRO A 78 -7.29 13.74 -9.70
N ALA A 79 -8.59 13.69 -10.01
CA ALA A 79 -9.65 13.92 -9.02
C ALA A 79 -9.70 12.81 -7.96
N GLU A 80 -9.58 11.55 -8.36
CA GLU A 80 -9.50 10.41 -7.42
C GLU A 80 -8.24 10.47 -6.56
N ILE A 81 -7.09 10.83 -7.16
CA ILE A 81 -5.82 10.97 -6.41
C ILE A 81 -5.97 12.04 -5.32
N PHE A 82 -6.57 13.18 -5.67
CA PHE A 82 -6.80 14.26 -4.71
C PHE A 82 -7.77 13.84 -3.60
N ASP A 83 -8.90 13.21 -3.94
CA ASP A 83 -9.88 12.72 -2.97
C ASP A 83 -9.27 11.70 -1.99
N ILE A 84 -8.50 10.73 -2.50
CA ILE A 84 -7.76 9.78 -1.66
C ILE A 84 -6.76 10.51 -0.76
N GLY A 85 -6.02 11.48 -1.30
CA GLY A 85 -5.07 12.28 -0.52
C GLY A 85 -5.73 13.03 0.65
N LEU A 86 -6.94 13.57 0.45
CA LEU A 86 -7.70 14.25 1.50
C LEU A 86 -8.13 13.31 2.64
N ARG A 87 -8.31 12.03 2.35
CA ARG A 87 -8.75 11.03 3.34
C ARG A 87 -7.61 10.24 3.96
N ALA A 88 -6.49 10.10 3.24
CA ALA A 88 -5.36 9.27 3.62
C ALA A 88 -4.86 9.59 5.03
N ASP A 89 -4.60 10.87 5.33
CA ASP A 89 -4.06 11.30 6.64
C ASP A 89 -4.95 10.89 7.82
N LYS A 90 -6.27 11.11 7.70
CA LYS A 90 -7.22 10.70 8.76
C LYS A 90 -7.31 9.18 8.88
N LEU A 91 -7.29 8.48 7.75
CA LEU A 91 -7.36 7.03 7.72
C LEU A 91 -6.12 6.40 8.38
N THR A 92 -4.92 6.88 8.03
CA THR A 92 -3.66 6.39 8.59
C THR A 92 -3.55 6.70 10.08
N ASP A 93 -3.90 7.91 10.53
CA ASP A 93 -3.94 8.27 11.96
C ASP A 93 -4.91 7.37 12.76
N THR A 94 -6.10 7.10 12.20
CA THR A 94 -7.09 6.22 12.85
C THR A 94 -6.57 4.78 12.94
N ALA A 95 -5.98 4.26 11.87
CA ALA A 95 -5.41 2.92 11.83
C ALA A 95 -4.28 2.76 12.84
N THR A 96 -3.34 3.73 12.89
CA THR A 96 -2.23 3.73 13.85
C THR A 96 -2.73 3.69 15.30
N LYS A 97 -3.74 4.50 15.63
CA LYS A 97 -4.34 4.49 16.98
C LYS A 97 -5.03 3.18 17.32
N ALA A 98 -5.74 2.58 16.37
CA ALA A 98 -6.41 1.29 16.56
C ALA A 98 -5.43 0.13 16.75
N CYS A 99 -4.25 0.24 16.15
CA CYS A 99 -3.24 -0.82 16.12
C CYS A 99 -2.04 -0.57 17.05
N ALA A 100 -2.03 0.51 17.83
CA ALA A 100 -0.95 0.80 18.76
C ALA A 100 -0.84 -0.28 19.86
N GLY A 101 0.35 -0.87 19.99
CA GLY A 101 0.66 -1.87 21.02
C GLY A 101 0.14 -3.28 20.71
N LYS A 102 -0.02 -3.62 19.43
CA LYS A 102 -0.34 -4.97 18.97
C LYS A 102 0.88 -5.89 18.94
#